data_AF-A0A177BZK0-F1
#
_entry.id   AF-A0A177BZK0-F1
#
_cell.length_a   1.000
_cell.length_b   1.000
_cell.length_c   1.000
_cell.angle_alpha   90.00
_cell.angle_beta   90.00
_cell.angle_gamma   90.00
#
_symmetry.space_group_name_H-M   'P 1'
#
loop_
_entity.id
_entity.type
_entity.pdbx_description
1 polymer ?
#
loop_
_entity_poly.entity_id
_entity_poly.type
_entity_poly.pdbx_seq_one_letter_code
_entity_poly.pdbx_strand_id
1 'polypeptide(L)'
;MATYTSFSTLLTGVAHAQSYICPAHLVDLGYAKHVPIWTNVTATGTKLLNYNNIRYAHTPSGPLRFRKPETPPTYQNGIHSDNRNSWETDCISSAPQSVPFPLISGSTWGGEDCLFLNVIKPRNAKEGDELPVLD
;
A
#
# COMPACT_ATOMS: atom_id res chain seq x y z
N MET A 1 -72.38 -4.45 -14.83
CA MET A 1 -71.38 -3.56 -15.46
C MET A 1 -70.49 -3.06 -14.33
N ALA A 2 -69.39 -3.75 -14.05
CA ALA A 2 -68.48 -3.42 -12.95
C ALA A 2 -67.31 -2.60 -13.50
N THR A 3 -67.08 -1.42 -12.92
CA THR A 3 -66.03 -0.49 -13.30
C THR A 3 -64.74 -0.83 -12.54
N TYR A 4 -63.63 -0.98 -13.27
CA TYR A 4 -62.29 -1.15 -12.70
C TYR A 4 -61.60 0.22 -12.65
N THR A 5 -61.28 0.71 -11.46
CA THR A 5 -60.44 1.90 -11.27
C THR A 5 -58.98 1.48 -11.20
N SER A 6 -58.17 2.03 -12.11
CA SER A 6 -56.72 1.80 -12.17
C SER A 6 -56.02 2.69 -11.15
N PHE A 7 -55.24 2.10 -10.23
CA PHE A 7 -54.36 2.83 -9.31
C PHE A 7 -52.94 2.85 -9.89
N SER A 8 -52.48 4.04 -10.29
CA SER A 8 -51.09 4.26 -10.69
C SER A 8 -50.25 4.58 -9.46
N THR A 9 -49.37 3.67 -9.07
CA THR A 9 -48.38 3.88 -8.01
C THR A 9 -47.16 4.61 -8.59
N LEU A 10 -47.05 5.91 -8.28
CA LEU A 10 -45.82 6.66 -8.50
C LEU A 10 -44.72 6.12 -7.57
N LEU A 11 -43.75 5.40 -8.13
CA LEU A 11 -42.50 5.09 -7.45
C LEU A 11 -41.67 6.37 -7.33
N THR A 12 -41.68 6.99 -6.15
CA THR A 12 -40.70 8.00 -5.77
C THR A 12 -39.38 7.31 -5.45
N GLY A 13 -38.46 7.32 -6.42
CA GLY A 13 -37.09 6.83 -6.21
C GLY A 13 -36.34 7.77 -5.27
N VAL A 14 -36.11 7.34 -4.03
CA VAL A 14 -35.24 8.05 -3.08
C VAL A 14 -33.80 7.75 -3.46
N ALA A 15 -33.12 8.71 -4.10
CA ALA A 15 -31.69 8.64 -4.37
C ALA A 15 -30.93 8.67 -3.03
N HIS A 16 -30.47 7.50 -2.58
CA HIS A 16 -29.56 7.39 -1.45
C HIS A 16 -28.17 7.80 -1.93
N ALA A 17 -27.78 9.05 -1.67
CA ALA A 17 -26.39 9.48 -1.79
C ALA A 17 -25.56 8.74 -0.73
N GLN A 18 -24.96 7.61 -1.10
CA GLN A 18 -23.93 6.98 -0.28
C GLN A 18 -22.72 7.92 -0.27
N SER A 19 -22.48 8.55 0.88
CA SER A 19 -21.24 9.26 1.15
C SER A 19 -20.10 8.23 1.18
N TYR A 20 -19.31 8.18 0.11
CA TYR A 20 -18.06 7.43 0.12
C TYR A 20 -17.12 8.12 1.11
N ILE A 21 -16.95 7.52 2.30
CA ILE A 21 -15.96 7.96 3.28
C ILE A 21 -14.59 7.68 2.68
N CYS A 22 -13.86 8.72 2.28
CA CYS A 22 -12.46 8.60 1.88
C CYS A 22 -11.63 8.27 3.14
N PRO A 23 -10.85 7.18 3.15
CA PRO A 23 -9.99 6.87 4.29
C PRO A 23 -9.03 8.01 4.59
N ALA A 24 -8.85 8.30 5.87
CA ALA A 24 -7.92 9.34 6.30
C ALA A 24 -6.49 9.01 5.83
N HIS A 25 -5.78 10.02 5.34
CA HIS A 25 -4.41 9.90 4.85
C HIS A 25 -4.22 8.89 3.70
N LEU A 26 -5.27 8.66 2.91
CA LEU A 26 -5.16 7.95 1.65
C LEU A 26 -4.18 8.66 0.71
N VAL A 27 -3.26 7.89 0.14
CA VAL A 27 -2.37 8.32 -0.94
C VAL A 27 -2.73 7.50 -2.18
N ASP A 28 -3.09 8.18 -3.26
CA ASP A 28 -3.39 7.56 -4.56
C ASP A 28 -2.20 7.77 -5.49
N LEU A 29 -1.53 6.68 -5.88
CA LEU A 29 -0.39 6.67 -6.80
C LEU A 29 -0.81 6.47 -8.26
N GLY A 30 -2.11 6.42 -8.55
CA GLY A 30 -2.70 6.11 -9.86
C GLY A 30 -2.74 4.62 -10.16
N TYR A 31 -1.68 3.86 -9.84
CA TYR A 31 -1.66 2.39 -9.99
C TYR A 31 -2.01 1.63 -8.71
N ALA A 32 -1.97 2.30 -7.55
CA ALA A 32 -2.28 1.71 -6.25
C ALA A 32 -2.73 2.80 -5.27
N LYS A 33 -3.57 2.44 -4.30
CA LYS A 33 -4.03 3.33 -3.23
C LYS A 33 -3.58 2.79 -1.88
N HIS A 34 -2.94 3.61 -1.07
CA HIS A 34 -2.37 3.20 0.22
C HIS A 34 -2.85 4.08 1.38
N VAL A 35 -3.03 3.46 2.54
CA VAL A 35 -3.21 4.15 3.83
C VAL A 35 -2.06 3.77 4.77
N PRO A 36 -1.74 4.59 5.78
CA PRO A 36 -0.64 4.27 6.69
C PRO A 36 -1.02 3.11 7.61
N ILE A 37 -0.05 2.25 7.86
CA ILE A 37 -0.22 1.04 8.69
C ILE A 37 -0.02 1.39 10.17
N TRP A 38 0.93 2.28 10.46
CA TRP A 38 1.23 2.77 11.81
C TRP A 38 1.41 4.28 11.82
N THR A 39 1.09 4.87 12.98
CA THR A 39 1.64 6.17 13.35
C THR A 39 2.70 5.99 14.44
N ASN A 40 3.92 6.46 14.17
CA ASN A 40 4.97 6.62 15.19
C ASN A 40 4.97 8.05 15.75
N VAL A 41 5.50 8.23 16.96
CA VAL A 41 5.67 9.55 17.57
C VAL A 41 7.12 9.71 17.98
N THR A 42 7.78 10.78 17.51
CA THR A 42 9.16 11.09 17.90
C THR A 42 9.23 11.56 19.35
N ALA A 43 10.43 11.60 19.93
CA ALA A 43 10.65 12.15 21.27
C ALA A 43 10.17 13.61 21.42
N THR A 44 10.17 14.38 20.33
CA THR A 44 9.69 15.76 20.26
C THR A 44 8.17 15.88 20.03
N GLY A 45 7.44 14.75 19.94
CA GLY A 45 5.99 14.73 19.74
C GLY A 45 5.53 14.78 18.28
N THR A 46 6.45 14.78 17.31
CA THR A 46 6.10 14.76 15.88
C THR A 46 5.49 13.41 15.52
N LYS A 47 4.29 13.43 14.94
CA LYS A 47 3.61 12.22 14.48
C LYS A 47 4.07 11.89 13.07
N LEU A 48 4.53 10.65 12.86
CA LEU A 48 4.99 10.11 11.58
C LEU A 48 4.03 9.03 11.11
N LEU A 49 3.63 9.07 9.84
CA LEU A 49 2.83 8.04 9.19
C LEU A 49 3.75 7.12 8.40
N ASN A 50 3.56 5.81 8.56
CA ASN A 50 4.36 4.79 7.91
C ASN A 50 3.48 4.06 6.89
N TYR A 51 3.90 4.10 5.64
CA TYR A 51 3.30 3.36 4.54
C TYR A 51 4.30 2.28 4.16
N ASN A 52 4.02 1.02 4.49
CA ASN A 52 4.93 -0.08 4.18
C ASN A 52 4.47 -0.86 2.95
N ASN A 53 5.40 -1.63 2.40
CA ASN A 53 5.18 -2.62 1.35
C ASN A 53 4.56 -2.02 0.07
N ILE A 54 4.94 -0.80 -0.28
CA ILE A 54 4.56 -0.18 -1.56
C ILE A 54 5.41 -0.80 -2.65
N ARG A 55 4.79 -1.54 -3.57
CA ARG A 55 5.49 -2.09 -4.74
C ARG A 55 5.92 -0.94 -5.65
N TYR A 56 7.19 -0.88 -6.04
CA TYR A 56 7.70 0.17 -6.95
C TYR A 56 8.07 -0.35 -8.35
N ALA A 57 8.15 -1.67 -8.55
CA ALA A 57 8.33 -2.28 -9.87
C ALA A 57 7.65 -3.66 -9.99
N HIS A 58 7.57 -4.18 -11.22
CA HIS A 58 7.17 -5.57 -11.48
C HIS A 58 8.08 -6.58 -10.77
N THR A 59 7.54 -7.76 -10.41
CA THR A 59 8.34 -8.84 -9.81
C THR A 59 9.52 -9.24 -10.72
N PRO A 60 10.76 -9.29 -10.23
CA PRO A 60 11.95 -9.56 -11.04
C PRO A 60 12.18 -11.07 -11.23
N SER A 61 11.12 -11.83 -11.46
CA SER A 61 11.13 -13.29 -11.60
C SER A 61 10.91 -13.73 -13.04
N GLY A 62 11.23 -15.00 -13.34
CA GLY A 62 11.01 -15.58 -14.67
C GLY A 62 11.76 -14.81 -15.78
N PRO A 63 11.07 -14.41 -16.87
CA PRO A 63 11.69 -13.65 -17.96
C PRO A 63 12.25 -12.27 -17.58
N LEU A 64 11.81 -11.71 -16.44
CA LEU A 64 12.27 -10.42 -15.93
C LEU A 64 13.54 -10.54 -15.06
N ARG A 65 13.99 -11.77 -14.76
CA ARG A 65 15.22 -11.98 -14.00
C ARG A 65 16.43 -11.41 -14.77
N PHE A 66 17.33 -10.74 -14.06
CA PHE A 66 18.51 -10.07 -14.63
C PHE A 66 18.19 -9.01 -15.68
N ARG A 67 17.00 -8.40 -15.60
CA ARG A 67 16.60 -7.22 -16.38
C ARG A 67 16.49 -6.01 -15.46
N LYS A 68 16.47 -4.83 -16.07
CA LYS A 68 16.13 -3.61 -15.34
C LYS A 68 14.70 -3.73 -14.79
N PRO A 69 14.41 -3.21 -13.58
CA PRO A 69 13.05 -3.16 -13.06
C PRO A 69 12.09 -2.50 -14.05
N GLU A 70 10.92 -3.09 -14.25
CA GLU A 70 9.87 -2.56 -15.11
C GLU A 70 8.86 -1.74 -14.28
N THR A 71 8.56 -0.52 -14.74
CA THR A 71 7.71 0.46 -14.05
C THR A 71 6.73 1.12 -15.01
N PRO A 72 5.51 1.53 -14.57
CA PRO A 72 4.98 1.36 -13.22
C PRO A 72 4.66 -0.11 -12.93
N PRO A 73 4.49 -0.50 -11.66
CA PRO A 73 4.03 -1.84 -11.32
C PRO A 73 2.64 -2.15 -11.91
N THR A 74 2.29 -3.43 -11.91
CA THR A 74 0.91 -3.87 -12.17
C THR A 74 -0.07 -3.11 -11.29
N TYR A 75 -1.18 -2.68 -11.89
CA TYR A 75 -2.29 -2.03 -11.20
C TYR A 75 -2.80 -2.90 -10.04
N GLN A 76 -3.05 -2.27 -8.90
CA GLN A 76 -3.53 -2.91 -7.68
C GLN A 76 -4.93 -2.41 -7.35
N ASN A 77 -5.86 -3.36 -7.19
CA ASN A 77 -7.24 -3.07 -6.84
C ASN A 77 -7.38 -2.84 -5.33
N GLY A 78 -8.21 -1.86 -4.95
CA GLY A 78 -8.57 -1.62 -3.55
C GLY A 78 -7.66 -0.62 -2.86
N ILE A 79 -7.72 -0.61 -1.52
CA ILE A 79 -6.93 0.26 -0.66
C ILE A 79 -6.03 -0.62 0.20
N HIS A 80 -4.72 -0.43 0.09
CA HIS A 80 -3.69 -1.27 0.68
C HIS A 80 -3.20 -0.69 2.01
N SER A 81 -3.06 -1.57 2.99
CA SER A 81 -2.52 -1.29 4.33
C SER A 81 -1.78 -2.52 4.86
N ASP A 82 -1.06 -3.19 3.96
CA ASP A 82 -0.50 -4.51 4.24
C ASP A 82 0.74 -4.39 5.13
N ASN A 83 0.78 -5.13 6.23
CA ASN A 83 1.97 -5.28 7.07
C ASN A 83 2.68 -6.61 6.77
N ARG A 84 3.33 -6.68 5.62
CA ARG A 84 4.24 -7.78 5.34
C ARG A 84 5.56 -7.50 6.03
N ASN A 85 6.04 -8.49 6.77
CA ASN A 85 7.31 -8.38 7.48
C ASN A 85 8.50 -8.41 6.48
N SER A 86 9.70 -8.09 6.99
CA SER A 86 10.92 -8.09 6.18
C SER A 86 11.24 -9.48 5.62
N TRP A 87 10.95 -10.56 6.34
CA TRP A 87 11.19 -11.93 5.83
C TRP A 87 10.41 -12.25 4.55
N GLU A 88 9.29 -11.57 4.31
CA GLU A 88 8.44 -11.74 3.13
C GLU A 88 8.72 -10.75 2.00
N THR A 89 9.31 -9.59 2.31
CA THR A 89 9.47 -8.48 1.35
C THR A 89 10.92 -8.12 1.06
N ASP A 90 11.86 -8.63 1.85
CA ASP A 90 13.28 -8.56 1.56
C ASP A 90 13.61 -9.36 0.32
N CYS A 91 14.62 -8.89 -0.40
CA CYS A 91 15.19 -9.66 -1.50
C CYS A 91 15.92 -10.88 -0.96
N ILE A 92 15.79 -11.99 -1.70
CA ILE A 92 16.42 -13.25 -1.36
C ILE A 92 17.90 -13.04 -0.96
N SER A 93 18.21 -13.43 0.27
CA SER A 93 19.50 -13.20 0.91
C SER A 93 19.89 -14.42 1.72
N SER A 94 21.19 -14.71 1.78
CA SER A 94 21.74 -15.82 2.55
C SER A 94 22.94 -15.36 3.36
N ALA A 95 22.99 -15.75 4.62
CA ALA A 95 24.08 -15.46 5.54
C ALA A 95 24.81 -16.76 5.91
N PRO A 96 26.08 -16.92 5.49
CA PRO A 96 26.90 -18.08 5.89
C PRO A 96 27.04 -18.20 7.41
N GLN A 97 27.33 -19.39 7.91
CA GLN A 97 27.51 -19.62 9.36
C GLN A 97 28.66 -18.83 10.01
N SER A 98 29.57 -18.28 9.20
CA SER A 98 30.73 -17.50 9.66
C SER A 98 30.47 -16.00 9.82
N VAL A 99 29.26 -15.50 9.52
CA VAL A 99 29.00 -14.05 9.63
C VAL A 99 28.89 -13.61 11.11
N PRO A 100 29.42 -12.43 11.48
CA PRO A 100 29.40 -11.93 12.86
C PRO A 100 28.04 -11.34 13.26
N PHE A 101 26.94 -11.93 12.77
CA PHE A 101 25.57 -11.49 13.03
C PHE A 101 24.77 -12.69 13.56
N PRO A 102 24.76 -12.93 14.89
CA PRO A 102 24.19 -14.14 15.48
C PRO A 102 22.73 -14.41 15.10
N LEU A 103 21.94 -13.35 14.88
CA LEU A 103 20.52 -13.47 14.54
C LEU A 103 20.26 -14.03 13.13
N ILE A 104 21.23 -13.96 12.22
CA ILE A 104 21.09 -14.41 10.82
C ILE A 104 22.17 -15.43 10.42
N SER A 105 23.05 -15.83 11.33
CA SER A 105 24.11 -16.79 10.99
C SER A 105 23.54 -18.14 10.54
N GLY A 106 23.93 -18.57 9.33
CA GLY A 106 23.43 -19.81 8.73
C GLY A 106 21.99 -19.73 8.19
N SER A 107 21.41 -18.53 8.07
CA SER A 107 20.03 -18.35 7.59
C SER A 107 19.96 -17.98 6.10
N THR A 108 18.78 -18.21 5.52
CA THR A 108 18.40 -17.71 4.20
C THR A 108 16.97 -17.21 4.29
N TRP A 109 16.69 -16.04 3.73
CA TRP A 109 15.38 -15.38 3.82
C TRP A 109 15.06 -14.50 2.63
N GLY A 110 13.83 -14.00 2.57
CA GLY A 110 13.34 -13.16 1.49
C GLY A 110 12.84 -13.98 0.30
N GLY A 111 12.43 -13.27 -0.74
CA GLY A 111 11.93 -13.86 -1.99
C GLY A 111 12.45 -13.11 -3.22
N GLU A 112 12.17 -13.65 -4.40
CA GLU A 112 12.42 -12.92 -5.64
C GLU A 112 11.45 -11.75 -5.82
N ASP A 113 10.21 -11.90 -5.34
CA ASP A 113 9.24 -10.81 -5.34
C ASP A 113 9.49 -9.89 -4.14
N CYS A 114 10.45 -8.96 -4.30
CA CYS A 114 10.96 -8.10 -3.23
C CYS A 114 11.05 -6.61 -3.60
N LEU A 115 10.56 -6.18 -4.78
CA LEU A 115 10.67 -4.78 -5.22
C LEU A 115 9.58 -3.90 -4.57
N PHE A 116 9.71 -3.77 -3.25
CA PHE A 116 8.88 -2.94 -2.37
C PHE A 116 9.72 -1.87 -1.68
N LEU A 117 9.07 -0.78 -1.30
CA LEU A 117 9.64 0.27 -0.45
C LEU A 117 8.67 0.63 0.68
N ASN A 118 9.22 1.31 1.69
CA ASN A 118 8.46 1.87 2.80
C ASN A 118 8.66 3.39 2.79
N VAL A 119 7.61 4.15 3.06
CA VAL A 119 7.66 5.62 3.17
C VAL A 119 7.23 6.04 4.57
N ILE A 120 8.07 6.83 5.21
CA ILE A 120 7.75 7.47 6.50
C ILE A 120 7.68 8.97 6.27
N LYS A 121 6.54 9.58 6.59
CA LYS A 121 6.34 11.04 6.43
C LYS A 121 5.76 11.68 7.68
N PRO A 122 6.02 12.98 7.94
CA PRO A 122 5.27 13.73 8.94
C PRO A 122 3.76 13.66 8.64
N ARG A 123 2.94 13.46 9.67
CA ARG A 123 1.48 13.35 9.54
C ARG A 123 0.86 14.56 8.85
N ASN A 124 1.41 15.74 9.10
CA ASN A 124 0.89 16.99 8.58
C ASN A 124 1.45 17.35 7.21
N ALA A 125 2.42 16.58 6.69
CA ALA A 125 2.90 16.80 5.33
C ALA A 125 1.78 16.49 4.33
N LYS A 126 1.62 17.32 3.31
CA LYS A 126 0.60 17.20 2.25
C LYS A 126 1.25 17.34 0.88
N GLU A 127 0.49 16.98 -0.14
CA GLU A 127 0.91 17.19 -1.53
C GLU A 127 1.27 18.67 -1.75
N GLY A 128 2.40 18.92 -2.42
CA GLY A 128 2.94 20.26 -2.64
C GLY A 128 3.82 20.83 -1.53
N ASP A 129 4.04 20.13 -0.41
CA ASP A 129 4.95 20.62 0.65
C ASP A 129 6.44 20.52 0.28
N GLU A 130 6.79 19.75 -0.77
CA GLU A 130 8.15 19.64 -1.33
C GLU A 130 9.26 19.42 -0.28
N LEU A 131 8.97 18.57 0.71
CA LEU A 131 9.94 18.27 1.77
C LEU A 131 11.16 17.52 1.21
N PRO A 132 12.35 17.70 1.81
CA PRO A 132 13.51 16.88 1.49
C PRO A 132 13.21 15.38 1.68
N VAL A 133 13.65 14.57 0.72
CA VAL A 133 13.53 13.10 0.74
C VAL A 133 14.89 12.50 1.08
N LEU A 134 14.89 11.46 1.92
CA LEU A 134 16.06 10.63 2.20
C LEU A 134 15.77 9.24 1.63
N ASP A 135 16.58 8.82 0.66
CA ASP A 135 16.50 7.54 -0.05
C ASP A 135 17.76 6.68 0.12
#